data_AF-A0A1I7DU77-F1
#
_entry.id   AF-A0A1I7DU77-F1
#
_cell.length_a   1.000
_cell.length_b   1.000
_cell.length_c   1.000
_cell.angle_alpha   90.00
_cell.angle_beta   90.00
_cell.angle_gamma   90.00
#
_symmetry.space_group_name_H-M   'P 1'
#
loop_
_entity.id
_entity.type
_entity.pdbx_description
1 polymer ?
#
loop_
_entity_poly.entity_id
_entity_poly.type
_entity_poly.pdbx_seq_one_letter_code
_entity_poly.pdbx_strand_id
1 'polypeptide(L)'
;MKCGYRGWIIDAAPDFSLGKFFAHARLVRVSSDDDVDGEMHIERDLSYFDTEDEAIEVAQQWAFAWICEREGNVESTQAGTPTSRSRIPAESRSA
;
A
#
# COMPACT_ATOMS: atom_id res chain seq x y z
N MET A 1 9.70 11.55 -8.38
CA MET A 1 9.90 10.33 -9.20
C MET A 1 8.77 9.35 -8.91
N LYS A 2 8.09 8.83 -9.95
CA LYS A 2 6.96 7.90 -9.80
C LYS A 2 7.28 6.54 -10.41
N CYS A 3 7.02 5.45 -9.69
CA CYS A 3 7.19 4.09 -10.19
C CYS A 3 6.13 3.15 -9.64
N GLY A 4 5.80 2.10 -10.41
CA GLY A 4 4.86 1.06 -9.98
C GLY A 4 5.59 -0.15 -9.40
N TYR A 5 5.11 -0.69 -8.28
CA TYR A 5 5.67 -1.88 -7.64
C TYR A 5 4.59 -2.71 -6.94
N ARG A 6 4.45 -3.99 -7.32
CA ARG A 6 3.49 -4.95 -6.70
C ARG A 6 2.04 -4.41 -6.53
N GLY A 7 1.52 -3.73 -7.55
CA GLY A 7 0.17 -3.15 -7.48
C GLY A 7 0.07 -1.85 -6.67
N TRP A 8 1.20 -1.26 -6.29
CA TRP A 8 1.29 0.07 -5.69
C TRP A 8 1.93 1.06 -6.65
N ILE A 9 1.46 2.31 -6.62
CA ILE A 9 2.17 3.47 -7.17
C ILE A 9 2.96 4.12 -6.05
N ILE A 10 4.27 4.19 -6.23
CA ILE A 10 5.21 4.89 -5.36
C ILE A 10 5.50 6.25 -6.00
N ASP A 11 5.30 7.32 -5.24
CA ASP A 11 5.71 8.68 -5.57
C ASP A 11 6.70 9.18 -4.53
N ALA A 12 7.98 9.14 -4.89
CA ALA A 12 9.07 9.76 -4.13
C ALA A 12 9.15 11.22 -4.55
N ALA A 13 8.64 12.12 -3.70
CA ALA A 13 8.50 13.54 -4.00
C ALA A 13 9.13 14.35 -2.86
N PRO A 14 10.47 14.41 -2.78
CA PRO A 14 11.14 15.15 -1.72
C PRO A 14 10.77 16.63 -1.79
N ASP A 15 10.75 17.28 -0.63
CA ASP A 15 10.47 18.70 -0.51
C ASP A 15 11.72 19.45 -0.05
N PHE A 16 12.07 20.55 -0.71
CA PHE A 16 13.23 21.35 -0.32
C PHE A 16 12.80 22.45 0.66
N SER A 17 13.31 22.37 1.88
CA SER A 17 13.03 23.33 2.94
C SER A 17 14.26 23.52 3.83
N LEU A 18 14.41 24.70 4.46
CA LEU A 18 15.51 24.98 5.39
C LEU A 18 16.93 24.68 4.84
N GLY A 19 17.13 24.70 3.52
CA GLY A 19 18.40 24.36 2.89
C GLY A 19 18.67 22.86 2.73
N LYS A 20 17.68 22.00 2.96
CA LYS A 20 17.78 20.53 2.90
C LYS A 20 16.60 19.91 2.13
N PHE A 21 16.80 18.73 1.58
CA PHE A 21 15.76 17.92 0.94
C PHE A 21 15.15 16.94 1.95
N PHE A 22 13.87 17.09 2.23
CA PHE A 22 13.10 16.21 3.09
C PHE A 22 12.55 15.04 2.27
N ALA A 23 12.91 13.83 2.67
CA ALA A 23 12.47 12.62 1.99
C ALA A 23 10.98 12.37 2.30
N HIS A 24 10.16 12.43 1.25
CA HIS A 24 8.74 12.11 1.31
C HIS A 24 8.41 10.98 0.35
N ALA A 25 7.59 10.04 0.81
CA ALA A 25 7.08 8.94 0.02
C ALA A 25 5.56 8.88 0.11
N ARG A 26 4.91 8.74 -1.05
CA ARG A 26 3.47 8.51 -1.14
C ARG A 26 3.22 7.22 -1.90
N LEU A 27 2.48 6.32 -1.27
CA LEU A 27 2.09 5.04 -1.80
C LEU A 27 0.58 5.05 -2.02
N VAL A 28 0.15 4.57 -3.19
CA VAL A 28 -1.27 4.42 -3.52
C VAL A 28 -1.47 3.02 -4.09
N ARG A 29 -2.36 2.23 -3.49
CA ARG A 29 -2.71 0.92 -4.02
C ARG A 29 -3.56 1.11 -5.27
N VAL A 30 -3.14 0.46 -6.35
CA VAL A 30 -3.91 0.38 -7.59
C VAL A 30 -5.00 -0.67 -7.38
N SER A 31 -6.18 -0.25 -6.94
CA SER A 31 -7.36 -1.11 -6.96
C SER A 31 -7.78 -1.35 -8.41
N SER A 32 -8.17 -2.58 -8.73
CA SER A 32 -8.81 -2.91 -10.03
C SER A 32 -10.31 -2.64 -10.04
N ASP A 33 -10.86 -2.18 -8.91
CA ASP A 33 -12.28 -1.92 -8.71
C ASP A 33 -12.45 -0.41 -8.48
N ASP A 34 -13.21 0.23 -9.39
CA ASP A 34 -13.33 1.69 -9.57
C ASP A 34 -13.96 2.41 -8.35
N ASP A 35 -14.51 1.68 -7.38
CA ASP A 35 -15.36 2.21 -6.31
C ASP A 35 -14.75 2.16 -4.89
N VAL A 36 -13.51 1.68 -4.73
CA VAL A 36 -12.79 1.72 -3.44
C VAL A 36 -11.65 2.73 -3.54
N ASP A 37 -11.73 3.78 -2.72
CA ASP A 37 -10.58 4.65 -2.41
C ASP A 37 -9.37 3.75 -2.14
N GLY A 38 -8.46 3.68 -3.12
CA GLY A 38 -7.30 2.81 -3.05
C GLY A 38 -6.49 3.16 -1.81
N GLU A 39 -6.07 2.14 -1.06
CA GLU A 39 -5.29 2.34 0.17
C GLU A 39 -4.13 3.30 -0.10
N MET A 40 -4.13 4.43 0.59
CA MET A 40 -3.16 5.50 0.38
C MET A 40 -2.38 5.73 1.66
N HIS A 41 -1.05 5.67 1.54
CA HIS A 41 -0.15 5.88 2.66
C HIS A 41 0.85 6.98 2.29
N ILE A 42 1.02 7.96 3.17
CA ILE A 42 1.93 9.08 2.96
C ILE A 42 2.84 9.15 4.18
N GLU A 43 4.13 9.08 3.95
CA GLU A 43 5.13 9.37 4.96
C GLU A 43 5.96 10.58 4.54
N ARG A 44 6.06 11.54 5.46
CA ARG A 44 6.70 12.84 5.24
C ARG A 44 7.87 13.07 6.19
N ASP A 45 8.06 12.22 7.19
CA ASP A 45 9.14 12.36 8.17
C ASP A 45 10.12 11.18 8.08
N LEU A 46 10.64 10.91 6.88
CA LEU A 46 11.63 9.84 6.70
C LEU A 46 13.02 10.28 7.14
N SER A 47 13.51 11.38 6.56
CA SER A 47 14.78 12.02 6.91
C SER A 47 15.00 13.28 6.08
N TYR A 48 16.13 13.96 6.27
CA TYR A 48 16.56 15.09 5.45
C TYR A 48 17.99 14.93 4.96
N PHE A 49 18.26 15.39 3.74
CA PHE A 49 19.53 15.22 3.03
C PHE A 49 20.00 16.53 2.39
N ASP A 50 21.27 16.59 2.04
CA ASP A 50 21.84 17.75 1.36
C ASP A 50 21.58 17.71 -0.16
N THR A 51 21.24 16.54 -0.72
CA THR A 51 20.91 16.37 -2.14
C THR A 51 19.52 15.78 -2.37
N GLU A 52 18.93 16.11 -3.52
CA GLU A 52 17.62 15.58 -3.93
C GLU A 52 17.68 14.07 -4.17
N ASP A 53 18.74 13.58 -4.82
CA ASP A 53 18.92 12.16 -5.13
C ASP A 53 18.94 11.30 -3.87
N GLU A 54 19.65 11.70 -2.82
CA GLU A 54 19.65 10.97 -1.54
C GLU A 54 18.25 10.90 -0.92
N ALA A 55 17.51 12.01 -0.96
CA ALA A 55 16.14 12.05 -0.45
C ALA A 55 15.18 11.15 -1.27
N ILE A 56 15.38 11.08 -2.59
CA ILE A 56 14.62 10.17 -3.47
C ILE A 56 14.97 8.72 -3.17
N GLU A 57 16.26 8.38 -3.08
CA GLU A 57 16.71 7.01 -2.81
C GLU A 57 16.17 6.48 -1.48
N VAL A 58 16.25 7.29 -0.42
CA VAL A 58 15.71 6.90 0.90
C VAL A 58 14.19 6.77 0.87
N ALA A 59 13.48 7.70 0.22
CA ALA A 59 12.03 7.61 0.07
C ALA A 59 11.60 6.33 -0.67
N GLN A 60 12.35 5.93 -1.71
CA GLN A 60 12.10 4.70 -2.45
C GLN A 60 12.41 3.45 -1.65
N GLN A 61 13.56 3.40 -0.98
CA GLN A 61 13.95 2.26 -0.15
C GLN A 61 12.94 2.00 0.95
N TRP A 62 12.47 3.06 1.60
CA TRP A 62 11.41 2.96 2.60
C TRP A 62 10.11 2.42 1.98
N ALA A 63 9.68 2.96 0.83
CA ALA A 63 8.47 2.51 0.16
C ALA A 63 8.54 1.02 -0.22
N PHE A 64 9.68 0.55 -0.73
CA PHE A 64 9.88 -0.87 -1.04
C PHE A 64 9.83 -1.73 0.22
N ALA A 65 10.49 -1.32 1.30
CA ALA A 65 10.48 -2.05 2.57
C ALA A 65 9.06 -2.16 3.13
N TRP A 66 8.31 -1.05 3.13
CA TRP A 66 6.93 -0.99 3.58
C TRP A 66 6.00 -1.93 2.78
N ILE A 67 6.13 -1.94 1.44
CA ILE A 67 5.35 -2.83 0.59
C ILE A 67 5.75 -4.29 0.81
N CYS A 68 7.05 -4.58 0.91
CA CYS A 68 7.56 -5.94 1.13
C CYS A 68 7.12 -6.53 2.46
N GLU A 69 7.14 -5.75 3.55
CA GLU A 69 6.65 -6.19 4.86
C GLU A 69 5.15 -6.54 4.81
N ARG A 70 4.38 -5.76 4.06
CA ARG A 70 2.92 -5.92 3.96
C ARG A 70 2.54 -7.08 3.04
N GLU A 71 3.08 -7.12 1.82
CA GLU A 71 2.82 -8.16 0.82
C GLU A 71 3.47 -9.50 1.20
N GLY A 72 4.60 -9.48 1.91
CA GLY A 72 5.23 -10.68 2.46
C GLY A 72 4.43 -11.32 3.60
N ASN A 73 3.54 -10.55 4.25
CA ASN A 73 2.61 -11.06 5.26
C ASN A 73 1.29 -11.59 4.65
N VAL A 74 1.02 -11.31 3.36
CA VAL A 74 -0.22 -11.77 2.69
C VAL A 74 -0.24 -13.29 2.49
N GLU A 75 0.90 -13.99 2.58
CA GLU A 75 0.91 -15.47 2.63
C GLU A 75 0.32 -16.06 3.93
N SER A 76 0.02 -15.25 4.96
CA SER A 76 -0.56 -15.74 6.23
C SER A 76 -1.93 -15.16 6.60
N THR A 77 -2.50 -14.21 5.84
CA THR A 77 -3.83 -13.64 6.15
C THR A 77 -4.78 -13.69 4.96
N GLN A 78 -4.93 -14.88 4.38
CA GLN A 78 -6.21 -15.32 3.82
C GLN A 78 -6.84 -16.35 4.78
N ALA A 79 -6.91 -16.01 6.06
CA ALA A 79 -7.87 -16.64 6.96
C ALA A 79 -9.23 -16.06 6.58
N GLY A 80 -9.85 -16.70 5.58
CA GLY A 80 -11.24 -16.44 5.25
C GLY A 80 -12.05 -16.48 6.54
N THR A 81 -12.86 -15.48 6.76
CA THR A 81 -14.11 -15.70 7.47
C THR A 81 -14.97 -16.54 6.53
N PRO A 82 -15.16 -17.86 6.76
CA PRO A 82 -16.36 -18.49 6.26
C PRO A 82 -17.49 -17.84 7.06
N THR A 83 -18.08 -16.77 6.51
CA THR A 83 -19.41 -16.35 6.91
C THR A 83 -20.32 -17.55 6.70
N SER A 84 -20.52 -18.26 7.80
CA SER A 84 -21.63 -19.11 8.17
C SER A 84 -22.28 -19.82 6.98
N ARG A 85 -21.78 -21.03 6.71
CA ARG A 85 -22.57 -22.07 6.04
C ARG A 85 -23.74 -22.44 6.97
N SER A 86 -24.80 -21.65 6.96
CA SER A 86 -26.13 -22.16 7.29
C SER A 86 -26.71 -22.78 6.02
N ARG A 87 -26.28 -24.02 5.76
CA ARG A 87 -27.04 -24.97 4.94
C ARG A 87 -28.33 -25.26 5.70
N ILE A 88 -29.47 -24.86 5.15
CA ILE A 88 -30.66 -25.70 5.19
C ILE A 88 -31.27 -25.68 3.79
N PRO A 89 -31.09 -26.74 2.98
CA PRO A 89 -32.02 -27.05 1.91
C PRO A 89 -33.10 -27.98 2.46
N ALA A 90 -34.35 -27.56 2.40
CA ALA A 90 -35.47 -28.50 2.47
C ALA A 90 -36.52 -28.03 1.46
N GLU A 91 -36.39 -28.63 0.28
CA GLU A 91 -37.33 -28.58 -0.82
C GLU A 91 -38.71 -29.08 -0.37
N SER A 92 -39.73 -28.49 -0.99
CA SER A 92 -41.16 -28.69 -0.81
C SER A 92 -41.64 -30.11 -1.18
N ARG A 93 -42.70 -30.63 -0.52
CA ARG A 93 -43.91 -31.22 -1.18
C ARG A 93 -44.96 -31.78 -0.21
N SER A 94 -46.19 -31.70 -0.69
CA SER A 94 -47.49 -32.01 -0.11
C SER A 94 -47.75 -33.46 0.32
N ALA A 95 -48.71 -33.61 1.25
CA ALA A 95 -49.75 -34.64 1.23
C ALA A 95 -51.05 -34.02 1.77
#